data_AF-A0A1J7CJ80-F1
#
_entry.id   AF-A0A1J7CJ80-F1
#
_cell.length_a   1.000
_cell.length_b   1.000
_cell.length_c   1.000
_cell.angle_alpha   90.00
_cell.angle_beta   90.00
_cell.angle_gamma   90.00
#
_symmetry.space_group_name_H-M   'P 1'
#
loop_
_entity.id
_entity.type
_entity.pdbx_description
1 polymer ?
#
loop_
_entity_poly.entity_id
_entity_poly.type
_entity_poly.pdbx_seq_one_letter_code
_entity_poly.pdbx_strand_id
1 'polypeptide(L)'
;MTQYIVALTGGIGSGKSTVANAFAALGVPLVDADVIAREAVEPGSPALCAIAQQFGPAVLNADGSLDRAALRARIFSDPEEKAWLNGLLHPLIKRQTEQQLRSARAPYVLWVVPLLI
;
A
#
# COMPACT_ATOMS: atom_id res chain seq x y z
N MET A 1 23.27 -11.16 2.23
CA MET A 1 23.69 -10.01 1.40
C MET A 1 22.69 -8.90 1.61
N THR A 2 23.14 -7.67 1.86
CA THR A 2 22.28 -6.49 1.98
C THR A 2 21.86 -6.05 0.58
N GLN A 3 20.56 -6.04 0.31
CA GLN A 3 19.98 -5.54 -0.94
C GLN A 3 20.18 -4.01 -1.01
N TYR A 4 20.68 -3.47 -2.13
CA TYR A 4 20.73 -2.01 -2.32
C TYR A 4 19.32 -1.49 -2.66
N ILE A 5 18.84 -0.49 -1.92
CA ILE A 5 17.47 0.02 -2.02
C ILE A 5 17.53 1.49 -2.42
N VAL A 6 16.89 1.82 -3.54
CA VAL A 6 16.69 3.21 -3.98
C VAL A 6 15.25 3.58 -3.68
N ALA A 7 15.02 4.56 -2.80
CA ALA A 7 13.68 5.05 -2.53
C ALA A 7 13.27 6.08 -3.58
N LEU A 8 12.14 5.85 -4.27
CA LEU A 8 11.52 6.81 -5.16
C LEU A 8 10.34 7.48 -4.44
N THR A 9 10.46 8.79 -4.24
CA THR A 9 9.40 9.63 -3.66
C THR A 9 9.19 10.90 -4.48
N GLY A 10 8.22 11.72 -4.10
CA GLY A 10 7.82 12.91 -4.85
C GLY A 10 6.37 13.32 -4.58
N GLY A 11 6.09 14.60 -4.80
CA GLY A 11 4.77 15.21 -4.61
C GLY A 11 3.65 14.60 -5.45
N ILE A 12 2.41 15.02 -5.17
CA ILE A 12 1.27 14.73 -6.04
C ILE A 12 1.54 15.33 -7.42
N GLY A 13 1.28 14.57 -8.49
CA GLY A 13 1.50 15.02 -9.86
C GLY A 13 2.97 15.06 -10.33
N SER A 14 3.93 14.62 -9.52
CA SER A 14 5.36 14.69 -9.88
C SER A 14 5.84 13.63 -10.88
N GLY A 15 4.95 12.78 -11.41
CA GLY A 15 5.32 11.74 -12.37
C GLY A 15 6.08 10.53 -11.80
N LYS A 16 5.98 10.24 -10.49
CA LYS A 16 6.64 9.06 -9.87
C LYS A 16 6.37 7.76 -10.62
N SER A 17 5.12 7.52 -10.99
CA SER A 17 4.72 6.31 -11.73
C SER A 17 5.42 6.22 -13.09
N THR A 18 5.62 7.35 -13.78
CA THR A 18 6.38 7.40 -15.04
C THR A 18 7.83 6.99 -14.84
N VAL A 19 8.48 7.52 -13.80
CA VAL A 19 9.87 7.16 -13.45
C VAL A 19 9.97 5.69 -13.04
N ALA A 20 9.07 5.22 -12.16
CA ALA A 20 9.03 3.82 -11.72
C ALA A 20 8.89 2.86 -12.92
N ASN A 21 7.98 3.16 -13.85
CA ASN A 21 7.79 2.36 -15.06
C ASN A 21 9.03 2.34 -15.96
N ALA A 22 9.77 3.44 -16.05
CA ALA A 22 11.02 3.48 -16.81
C ALA A 22 12.09 2.55 -16.20
N PHE A 23 12.22 2.50 -14.87
CA PHE A 23 13.11 1.55 -14.20
C PHE A 23 12.64 0.10 -14.37
N ALA A 24 11.33 -0.15 -14.29
CA ALA A 24 10.76 -1.47 -14.53
C ALA A 24 11.05 -1.98 -15.94
N ALA A 25 10.98 -1.10 -16.95
CA ALA A 25 11.33 -1.43 -18.34
C ALA A 25 12.81 -1.82 -18.51
N LEU A 26 13.69 -1.40 -17.60
CA LEU A 26 15.10 -1.81 -17.54
C LEU A 26 15.31 -3.10 -16.72
N GLY A 27 14.24 -3.75 -16.26
CA GLY A 27 14.30 -4.98 -15.46
C GLY A 27 14.56 -4.76 -13.97
N VAL A 28 14.45 -3.52 -13.49
CA VAL A 28 14.62 -3.22 -12.05
C VAL A 28 13.34 -3.60 -11.31
N PRO A 29 13.43 -4.47 -10.27
CA PRO A 29 12.27 -4.80 -9.45
C PRO A 29 11.71 -3.56 -8.76
N LEU A 30 10.39 -3.43 -8.77
CA LEU A 30 9.66 -2.41 -8.04
C LEU A 30 9.05 -3.02 -6.78
N VAL A 31 9.18 -2.32 -5.67
CA VAL A 31 8.39 -2.55 -4.46
C VAL A 31 7.58 -1.29 -4.23
N ASP A 32 6.27 -1.35 -4.42
CA ASP A 32 5.39 -0.17 -4.33
C ASP A 32 4.48 -0.30 -3.12
N ALA A 33 4.62 0.62 -2.17
CA ALA A 33 3.85 0.62 -0.94
C ALA A 33 2.34 0.84 -1.19
N ASP A 34 1.96 1.60 -2.23
CA ASP A 34 0.55 1.77 -2.59
C ASP A 34 -0.03 0.45 -3.09
N VAL A 35 0.70 -0.27 -3.96
CA VAL A 35 0.27 -1.58 -4.48
C VAL A 35 0.10 -2.57 -3.34
N ILE A 36 1.10 -2.67 -2.45
CA ILE A 36 1.03 -3.54 -1.27
C ILE A 36 -0.17 -3.18 -0.38
N ALA A 37 -0.43 -1.89 -0.18
CA ALA A 37 -1.60 -1.43 0.58
C ALA A 37 -2.92 -1.82 -0.10
N ARG A 38 -2.97 -1.89 -1.44
CA ARG A 38 -4.15 -2.37 -2.17
C ARG A 38 -4.33 -3.87 -2.00
N GLU A 39 -3.27 -4.65 -2.19
CA GLU A 39 -3.28 -6.11 -2.05
C GLU A 39 -3.65 -6.54 -0.63
N ALA A 40 -3.20 -5.79 0.38
CA ALA A 40 -3.47 -6.09 1.79
C ALA A 40 -4.98 -6.11 2.11
N VAL A 41 -5.82 -5.43 1.34
CA VAL A 41 -7.27 -5.31 1.55
C VAL A 41 -8.09 -5.91 0.40
N GLU A 42 -7.51 -6.82 -0.37
CA GLU A 42 -8.25 -7.57 -1.40
C GLU A 42 -9.32 -8.49 -0.80
N PRO A 43 -10.38 -8.81 -1.57
CA PRO A 43 -11.40 -9.78 -1.15
C PRO A 43 -10.80 -11.07 -0.57
N GLY A 44 -11.27 -11.46 0.62
CA GLY A 44 -10.77 -12.62 1.34
C GLY A 44 -9.56 -12.34 2.25
N SER A 45 -9.00 -11.13 2.25
CA SER A 45 -7.90 -10.80 3.16
C SER A 45 -8.39 -10.64 4.62
N PRO A 46 -7.57 -11.00 5.62
CA PRO A 46 -7.89 -10.76 7.02
C PRO A 46 -8.09 -9.27 7.35
N ALA A 47 -7.33 -8.38 6.68
CA ALA A 47 -7.44 -6.94 6.91
C ALA A 47 -8.78 -6.39 6.41
N LEU A 48 -9.24 -6.85 5.24
CA LEU A 48 -10.55 -6.45 4.72
C LEU A 48 -11.68 -6.91 5.66
N CYS A 49 -11.58 -8.13 6.19
CA CYS A 49 -12.54 -8.64 7.15
C CYS A 49 -12.58 -7.79 8.44
N ALA A 50 -11.42 -7.44 8.98
CA ALA A 50 -11.34 -6.56 10.16
C ALA A 50 -11.93 -5.17 9.87
N ILE A 51 -11.65 -4.59 8.71
CA ILE A 51 -12.22 -3.31 8.26
C ILE A 51 -13.76 -3.42 8.18
N ALA A 52 -14.29 -4.46 7.55
CA ALA A 52 -15.74 -4.67 7.44
C ALA A 52 -16.41 -4.87 8.81
N GLN A 53 -15.73 -5.52 9.77
CA GLN A 53 -16.23 -5.66 11.13
C GLN A 53 -16.29 -4.33 11.89
N GLN A 54 -15.26 -3.49 11.74
CA GLN A 54 -15.16 -2.20 12.43
C GLN A 54 -16.11 -1.14 11.84
N PHE A 55 -16.15 -1.02 10.51
CA PHE A 55 -16.88 0.04 9.81
C PHE A 55 -18.24 -0.40 9.26
N GLY A 56 -18.55 -1.70 9.38
CA GLY A 56 -19.77 -2.30 8.86
C GLY A 56 -19.73 -2.54 7.34
N PRO A 57 -20.83 -3.08 6.77
CA PRO A 57 -20.89 -3.42 5.35
C PRO A 57 -20.89 -2.19 4.43
N ALA A 58 -21.04 -0.98 4.96
CA ALA A 58 -21.08 0.26 4.18
C ALA A 58 -19.73 0.63 3.54
N VAL A 59 -18.62 0.01 3.95
CA VAL A 59 -17.29 0.19 3.33
C VAL A 59 -16.96 -0.90 2.31
N LEU A 60 -17.93 -1.75 1.95
CA LEU A 60 -17.78 -2.79 0.94
C LEU A 60 -18.62 -2.48 -0.29
N ASN A 61 -18.05 -2.77 -1.45
CA ASN A 61 -18.77 -2.83 -2.72
C ASN A 61 -19.62 -4.11 -2.79
N ALA A 62 -20.56 -4.16 -3.74
CA ALA A 62 -21.43 -5.31 -3.95
C ALA A 62 -20.68 -6.61 -4.32
N ASP A 63 -19.48 -6.50 -4.88
CA ASP A 63 -18.59 -7.63 -5.21
C ASP A 63 -17.72 -8.09 -4.02
N GLY A 64 -17.89 -7.46 -2.85
CA GLY A 64 -17.12 -7.75 -1.64
C GLY A 64 -15.75 -7.08 -1.60
N SER A 65 -15.38 -6.24 -2.58
CA SER A 65 -14.17 -5.42 -2.52
C SER A 65 -14.35 -4.19 -1.64
N LEU A 66 -13.24 -3.57 -1.22
CA LEU A 66 -13.28 -2.36 -0.40
C LEU A 66 -13.76 -1.14 -1.20
N ASP A 67 -14.80 -0.46 -0.70
CA ASP A 67 -15.14 0.90 -1.14
C ASP A 67 -14.17 1.90 -0.49
N ARG A 68 -13.14 2.25 -1.24
CA ARG A 68 -12.11 3.21 -0.81
C ARG A 68 -12.67 4.61 -0.62
N ALA A 69 -13.69 5.01 -1.37
CA ALA A 69 -14.28 6.33 -1.26
C ALA A 69 -15.08 6.43 0.04
N ALA A 70 -15.90 5.41 0.34
CA ALA A 70 -16.64 5.32 1.58
C ALA A 70 -15.71 5.26 2.80
N LEU A 71 -14.69 4.40 2.77
CA LEU A 71 -13.70 4.30 3.86
C LEU A 71 -12.96 5.63 4.04
N ARG A 72 -12.53 6.27 2.94
CA ARG A 72 -11.82 7.56 3.01
C ARG A 72 -12.70 8.64 3.62
N ALA A 73 -13.98 8.70 3.27
CA ALA A 73 -14.90 9.68 3.84
C ALA A 73 -15.03 9.50 5.36
N ARG A 74 -15.10 8.25 5.84
CA ARG A 74 -15.17 7.89 7.26
C ARG A 74 -13.93 8.31 8.04
N ILE A 75 -12.76 7.83 7.63
CA ILE A 75 -11.49 8.13 8.32
C ILE A 75 -11.06 9.60 8.22
N PHE A 76 -11.64 10.36 7.28
CA PHE A 76 -11.40 11.80 7.20
C PHE A 76 -12.27 12.59 8.19
N SER A 77 -13.45 12.05 8.55
CA SER A 77 -14.34 12.64 9.55
C SER A 77 -13.96 12.29 10.99
N ASP A 78 -13.23 11.18 11.20
CA ASP A 78 -12.88 10.70 12.53
C ASP A 78 -11.37 10.34 12.65
N PRO A 79 -10.59 11.12 13.42
CA PRO A 79 -9.18 10.84 13.67
C PRO A 79 -8.89 9.51 14.39
N GLU A 80 -9.79 9.04 15.25
CA GLU A 80 -9.63 7.76 15.95
C GLU A 80 -9.79 6.59 14.98
N GLU A 81 -10.76 6.67 14.07
CA GLU A 81 -10.92 5.70 12.98
C GLU A 81 -9.70 5.68 12.05
N LYS A 82 -9.14 6.85 11.71
CA LYS A 82 -7.88 6.94 10.95
C LYS A 82 -6.73 6.25 11.69
N ALA A 83 -6.58 6.51 12.99
CA ALA A 83 -5.52 5.92 13.79
C ALA A 83 -5.66 4.39 13.89
N TRP A 84 -6.88 3.90 14.06
CA TRP A 84 -7.19 2.46 14.07
C TRP A 84 -6.83 1.80 12.73
N LEU A 85 -7.27 2.38 11.61
CA LEU A 85 -6.98 1.84 10.28
C LEU A 85 -5.47 1.81 10.00
N ASN A 86 -4.76 2.87 10.37
CA ASN A 86 -3.31 2.94 10.24
C ASN A 86 -2.62 1.89 11.12
N GLY A 87 -3.10 1.69 12.35
CA GLY A 87 -2.60 0.66 13.26
C GLY A 87 -2.77 -0.76 12.72
N LEU A 88 -3.86 -1.02 12.00
CA LEU A 88 -4.09 -2.29 11.32
C LEU A 88 -3.17 -2.47 10.09
N LEU A 89 -3.10 -1.47 9.20
CA LEU A 89 -2.47 -1.61 7.89
C LEU A 89 -0.94 -1.42 7.92
N HIS A 90 -0.42 -0.51 8.73
CA HIS A 90 1.02 -0.19 8.72
C HIS A 90 1.92 -1.41 9.01
N PRO A 91 1.64 -2.25 10.03
CA PRO A 91 2.48 -3.44 10.29
C PRO A 91 2.43 -4.45 9.14
N LEU A 92 1.26 -4.62 8.51
CA LEU A 92 1.06 -5.54 7.39
C LEU A 92 1.85 -5.09 6.16
N ILE A 93 1.68 -3.81 5.78
CA ILE A 93 2.38 -3.21 4.64
C ILE A 93 3.90 -3.25 4.87
N LYS A 94 4.36 -2.91 6.08
CA LYS A 94 5.78 -2.97 6.44
C LYS A 94 6.34 -4.37 6.28
N ARG A 95 5.66 -5.39 6.82
CA ARG A 95 6.11 -6.79 6.73
C ARG A 95 6.18 -7.25 5.27
N GLN A 96 5.18 -6.94 4.47
CA GLN A 96 5.13 -7.35 3.06
C GLN A 96 6.17 -6.60 2.22
N THR A 97 6.38 -5.31 2.49
CA THR A 97 7.46 -4.51 1.90
C THR A 97 8.82 -5.14 2.20
N GLU A 98 9.12 -5.44 3.47
CA GLU A 98 10.38 -6.08 3.86
C GLU A 98 10.56 -7.45 3.20
N GLN A 99 9.49 -8.24 3.08
CA GLN A 99 9.53 -9.55 2.43
C GLN A 99 9.85 -9.42 0.94
N GLN A 100 9.17 -8.50 0.22
CA GLN A 100 9.42 -8.27 -1.20
C GLN A 100 10.86 -7.77 -1.43
N LEU A 101 11.32 -6.80 -0.63
CA LEU A 101 12.70 -6.28 -0.69
C LEU A 101 13.75 -7.38 -0.46
N ARG A 102 13.54 -8.29 0.49
CA ARG A 102 14.46 -9.41 0.75
C ARG A 102 14.43 -10.49 -0.32
N SER A 103 13.30 -10.66 -0.99
CA SER A 103 13.13 -11.70 -2.03
C SER A 103 13.68 -11.29 -3.40
N ALA A 104 13.88 -9.99 -3.64
CA ALA A 104 14.34 -9.47 -4.91
C ALA A 104 15.75 -9.97 -5.25
N ARG A 105 15.93 -10.45 -6.48
CA ARG A 105 17.21 -10.92 -7.01
C ARG A 105 17.68 -9.96 -8.11
N ALA A 106 18.19 -8.82 -7.70
CA ALA A 106 18.72 -7.79 -8.61
C ALA A 106 19.86 -7.03 -7.92
N PRO A 107 20.69 -6.27 -8.67
CA PRO A 107 21.71 -5.42 -8.07
C PRO A 107 21.12 -4.37 -7.12
N TYR A 108 19.90 -3.89 -7.40
CA TYR A 108 19.14 -2.99 -6.54
C TYR A 108 17.64 -3.12 -6.78
N VAL A 109 16.86 -2.55 -5.85
CA VAL A 109 15.39 -2.47 -5.92
C VAL A 109 14.97 -1.01 -5.84
N LEU A 110 13.94 -0.65 -6.61
CA LEU A 110 13.28 0.65 -6.49
C LEU A 110 12.08 0.52 -5.55
N TRP A 111 12.17 1.18 -4.39
CA TRP A 111 11.09 1.24 -3.41
C TRP A 111 10.27 2.52 -3.62
N VAL A 112 9.06 2.39 -4.15
CA VAL A 112 8.16 3.51 -4.39
C VAL A 112 7.36 3.80 -3.13
N VAL A 113 7.57 5.00 -2.58
CA VAL A 113 6.96 5.43 -1.31
C VAL A 113 6.17 6.72 -1.56
N PRO A 114 4.84 6.70 -1.40
CA PRO A 114 4.05 7.92 -1.33
C PRO A 114 4.56 8.80 -0.18
N LEU A 115 4.50 10.12 -0.32
CA LEU A 115 4.79 11.00 0.82
C LEU A 115 3.93 10.57 2.01
N LEU A 116 4.59 10.24 3.12
CA LEU A 116 4.00 9.87 4.41
C LEU A 116 2.88 10.87 4.76
N ILE A 117 1.63 10.40 4.90
CA ILE A 117 0.49 11.20 5.41
C ILE A 117 -0.23 10.43 6.53
#